data_AF-A0A397SGH9-F1
#
_entry.id   AF-A0A397SGH9-F1
#
_cell.length_a   1.000
_cell.length_b   1.000
_cell.length_c   1.000
_cell.angle_alpha   90.00
_cell.angle_beta   90.00
_cell.angle_gamma   90.00
#
_symmetry.space_group_name_H-M   'P 1'
#
loop_
_entity.id
_entity.type
_entity.pdbx_description
1 polymer ?
#
loop_
_entity_poly.entity_id
_entity_poly.type
_entity_poly.pdbx_seq_one_letter_code
_entity_poly.pdbx_strand_id
1 'polypeptide(L)'
;MVAFAHTMFALLQNPNIINKKNSTFSGNATNNNETLDIEIKSNTNYKDNNDNPFSGFLTSVEAAYFWTSGNWVQRDIFDFWAIDIFSILASVLFVTILQNMFIAFMGSKERKTSFIKI
;
A
#
# COMPACT_ATOMS: atom_id res chain seq x y z
N MET A 1 1.05 2.93 12.89
CA MET A 1 0.25 2.62 11.69
C MET A 1 -0.57 3.81 11.24
N VAL A 2 -1.38 4.42 12.12
CA VAL A 2 -2.20 5.60 11.78
C VAL A 2 -1.38 6.77 11.22
N ALA A 3 -0.22 7.08 11.81
CA ALA A 3 0.66 8.13 11.29
C ALA A 3 1.18 7.83 9.87
N PHE A 4 1.57 6.59 9.59
CA PHE A 4 2.00 6.17 8.25
C PHE A 4 0.84 6.23 7.24
N ALA A 5 -0.35 5.75 7.63
CA ALA A 5 -1.56 5.85 6.82
C ALA A 5 -1.93 7.32 6.52
N HIS A 6 -1.83 8.20 7.50
CA HIS A 6 -2.10 9.63 7.34
C HIS A 6 -1.11 10.30 6.39
N THR A 7 0.18 9.96 6.46
CA THR A 7 1.18 10.43 5.49
C THR A 7 0.85 9.94 4.08
N MET A 8 0.47 8.67 3.92
CA MET A 8 0.07 8.13 2.62
C MET A 8 -1.21 8.77 2.09
N PHE A 9 -2.19 9.02 2.95
CA PHE A 9 -3.40 9.77 2.61
C PHE A 9 -3.04 11.18 2.10
N ALA A 10 -2.25 11.94 2.86
CA ALA A 10 -1.87 13.30 2.46
C ALA A 10 -1.10 13.34 1.13
N LEU A 11 -0.24 12.35 0.89
CA LEU A 11 0.52 12.23 -0.35
C LEU A 11 -0.35 11.80 -1.53
N LEU A 12 -1.21 10.79 -1.35
CA LEU A 12 -1.91 10.08 -2.44
C LEU A 12 -3.36 10.54 -2.67
N GLN A 13 -3.90 11.41 -1.82
CA GLN A 13 -5.25 11.96 -1.98
C GLN A 13 -5.37 12.85 -3.23
N ASN A 14 -4.28 13.50 -3.65
CA ASN A 14 -4.31 14.48 -4.73
C ASN A 14 -3.79 13.88 -6.04
N PRO A 15 -4.66 13.57 -7.01
CA PRO A 15 -4.26 12.91 -8.26
C PRO A 15 -3.46 13.81 -9.23
N ASN A 16 -3.45 15.12 -9.01
CA ASN A 16 -2.80 16.08 -9.92
C ASN A 16 -1.28 16.20 -9.73
N ILE A 17 -0.77 15.73 -8.59
CA ILE A 17 0.66 15.84 -8.22
C ILE A 17 1.42 14.52 -8.38
N ILE A 18 0.75 13.44 -8.80
CA ILE A 18 1.30 12.09 -8.77
C ILE A 18 1.13 11.42 -10.12
N ASN A 19 2.24 10.90 -10.65
CA ASN A 19 2.23 10.05 -11.84
C ASN A 19 1.69 8.66 -11.49
N LYS A 20 0.83 8.12 -12.35
CA LYS A 20 0.15 6.85 -12.12
C LYS A 20 0.57 5.84 -13.17
N LYS A 21 0.56 4.57 -12.79
CA LYS A 21 0.71 3.50 -13.78
C LYS A 21 -0.58 3.38 -14.57
N ASN A 22 -0.58 3.92 -15.79
CA ASN A 22 -1.67 3.70 -16.73
C ASN A 22 -1.49 2.31 -17.35
N SER A 23 -2.40 1.38 -17.06
CA SER A 23 -2.51 0.14 -17.82
C SER A 23 -3.20 0.44 -19.15
N THR A 24 -2.41 0.50 -20.22
CA THR A 24 -2.94 0.57 -21.60
C THR A 24 -2.71 -0.80 -22.22
N PHE A 25 -3.80 -1.47 -22.59
CA PHE A 25 -3.72 -2.74 -23.30
C PHE A 25 -4.04 -2.50 -24.78
N SER A 26 -3.06 -2.80 -25.62
CA SER A 26 -3.15 -2.68 -27.07
C SER A 26 -3.03 -4.06 -27.69
N GLY A 27 -3.91 -4.38 -28.63
CA GLY A 27 -3.87 -5.64 -29.35
C GLY A 27 -4.52 -5.54 -30.72
N ASN A 28 -4.13 -6.45 -31.61
CA ASN A 28 -4.66 -6.51 -32.96
C ASN A 28 -5.62 -7.68 -33.08
N ALA A 29 -6.84 -7.41 -33.55
CA ALA A 29 -7.82 -8.43 -33.88
C ALA A 29 -7.85 -8.62 -35.41
N THR A 30 -7.63 -9.84 -35.87
CA THR A 30 -7.73 -10.19 -37.29
C THR A 30 -9.06 -10.87 -37.59
N ASN A 31 -9.79 -10.36 -38.58
CA ASN A 31 -10.94 -11.04 -39.18
C ASN A 31 -10.84 -10.95 -40.70
N ASN A 32 -10.80 -12.10 -41.38
CA ASN A 32 -10.79 -12.24 -42.85
C ASN A 32 -9.92 -11.19 -43.60
N ASN A 33 -8.62 -11.17 -43.30
CA ASN A 33 -7.59 -10.29 -43.89
C ASN A 33 -7.65 -8.79 -43.52
N GLU A 34 -8.56 -8.38 -42.65
CA GLU A 34 -8.56 -7.04 -42.05
C GLU A 34 -7.98 -7.11 -40.64
N THR A 35 -7.08 -6.16 -40.32
CA THR A 35 -6.50 -5.98 -38.98
C THR A 35 -7.18 -4.79 -38.31
N LEU A 36 -7.84 -5.02 -37.18
CA LEU A 36 -8.33 -3.96 -36.31
C LEU A 36 -7.37 -3.76 -35.15
N ASP A 37 -6.84 -2.54 -35.04
CA ASP A 37 -6.11 -2.11 -33.86
C ASP A 37 -7.12 -1.73 -32.76
N ILE A 38 -7.07 -2.44 -31.63
CA ILE A 38 -7.94 -2.20 -30.48
C ILE A 38 -7.08 -1.65 -29.35
N GLU A 39 -7.38 -0.41 -28.94
CA GLU A 39 -6.80 0.23 -27.76
C GLU A 39 -7.84 0.24 -26.63
N ILE A 40 -7.59 -0.51 -25.55
CA ILE A 40 -8.43 -0.51 -24.35
C ILE A 40 -7.76 0.32 -23.26
N LYS A 41 -8.45 1.36 -22.81
CA LYS A 41 -8.03 2.25 -21.71
C LYS A 41 -8.88 1.98 -20.48
N SER A 42 -8.24 1.87 -19.31
CA SER A 42 -8.98 1.81 -18.06
C SER A 42 -9.60 3.17 -17.73
N ASN A 43 -10.91 3.20 -17.45
CA ASN A 43 -11.60 4.39 -16.96
C ASN A 43 -11.66 4.33 -15.44
N THR A 44 -10.65 4.87 -14.78
CA THR A 44 -10.52 4.87 -13.31
C THR A 44 -10.72 6.27 -12.77
N ASN A 45 -11.63 6.42 -11.80
CA ASN A 45 -11.95 7.66 -11.11
C ASN A 45 -11.25 7.72 -9.75
N TYR A 46 -10.02 8.24 -9.74
CA TYR A 46 -9.15 8.23 -8.57
C TYR A 46 -9.53 9.19 -7.41
N LYS A 47 -10.63 9.94 -7.55
CA LYS A 47 -11.27 10.64 -6.43
C LYS A 47 -12.24 9.73 -5.68
N ASP A 48 -12.67 8.64 -6.30
CA ASP A 48 -13.49 7.62 -5.70
C ASP A 48 -12.63 6.76 -4.76
N ASN A 49 -13.18 6.39 -3.61
CA ASN A 49 -12.54 5.48 -2.66
C ASN A 49 -12.44 4.05 -3.22
N ASN A 50 -13.29 3.70 -4.19
CA ASN A 50 -13.25 2.37 -4.81
C ASN A 50 -12.03 2.18 -5.71
N ASP A 51 -11.60 3.25 -6.40
CA ASP A 51 -10.46 3.22 -7.33
C ASP A 51 -9.16 3.70 -6.67
N ASN A 52 -9.26 4.48 -5.59
CA ASN A 52 -8.13 4.94 -4.80
C ASN A 52 -8.34 4.64 -3.31
N PRO A 53 -7.69 3.60 -2.74
CA PRO A 53 -7.83 3.31 -1.32
C PRO A 53 -7.26 4.42 -0.41
N PHE A 54 -6.52 5.39 -0.93
CA PHE A 54 -5.94 6.52 -0.19
C PHE A 54 -6.72 7.84 -0.34
N SER A 55 -7.85 7.88 -1.05
CA SER A 55 -8.69 9.08 -1.14
C SER A 55 -9.56 9.28 0.12
N GLY A 56 -9.79 8.22 0.90
CA GLY A 56 -10.43 8.24 2.21
C GLY A 56 -9.47 7.95 3.37
N PHE A 57 -9.68 8.59 4.52
CA PHE A 57 -8.82 8.37 5.69
C PHE A 57 -8.94 6.93 6.23
N LEU A 58 -10.16 6.40 6.40
CA LEU A 58 -10.36 5.04 6.91
C LEU A 58 -9.82 3.98 5.93
N THR A 59 -10.10 4.12 4.64
CA THR A 59 -9.58 3.22 3.60
C THR A 59 -8.05 3.29 3.52
N SER A 60 -7.43 4.45 3.78
CA SER A 60 -5.96 4.57 3.83
C SER A 60 -5.36 3.80 5.00
N VAL A 61 -6.05 3.76 6.14
CA VAL A 61 -5.64 2.99 7.32
C VAL A 61 -5.77 1.49 7.04
N GLU A 62 -6.84 1.06 6.38
CA GLU A 62 -7.01 -0.33 5.94
C GLU A 62 -5.91 -0.76 4.96
N ALA A 63 -5.60 0.07 3.97
CA ALA A 63 -4.53 -0.20 3.02
C ALA A 63 -3.15 -0.26 3.69
N ALA A 64 -2.88 0.62 4.66
CA ALA A 64 -1.66 0.59 5.47
C ALA A 64 -1.59 -0.64 6.41
N TYR A 65 -2.74 -1.16 6.86
CA TYR A 65 -2.82 -2.40 7.61
C TYR A 65 -2.47 -3.60 6.73
N PHE A 66 -3.12 -3.72 5.55
CA PHE A 66 -2.83 -4.77 4.59
C PHE A 66 -1.39 -4.74 4.07
N TRP A 67 -0.78 -3.56 3.99
CA TRP A 67 0.64 -3.41 3.70
C TRP A 67 1.54 -4.20 4.67
N THR A 68 1.23 -4.18 5.98
CA THR A 68 2.02 -4.98 6.95
C THR A 68 1.83 -6.48 6.82
N SER A 69 0.73 -6.93 6.20
CA SER A 69 0.51 -8.33 5.82
C SER A 69 1.16 -8.71 4.48
N GLY A 70 1.82 -7.76 3.80
CA GLY A 70 2.53 -7.99 2.54
C GLY A 70 1.74 -7.65 1.27
N ASN A 71 0.59 -6.98 1.38
CA ASN A 71 -0.15 -6.49 0.21
C ASN A 71 0.30 -5.07 -0.19
N TRP A 72 0.90 -4.92 -1.37
CA TRP A 72 1.59 -3.71 -1.82
C TRP A 72 0.74 -2.80 -2.74
N VAL A 73 -0.53 -2.62 -2.42
CA VAL A 73 -1.48 -1.81 -3.20
C VAL A 73 -1.01 -0.38 -3.53
N GLN A 74 -0.13 0.21 -2.70
CA GLN A 74 0.45 1.53 -2.92
C GLN A 74 1.39 1.60 -4.14
N ARG A 75 2.23 0.58 -4.31
CA ARG A 75 3.24 0.53 -5.39
C ARG A 75 2.64 0.08 -6.72
N ASP A 76 1.54 -0.65 -6.66
CA ASP A 76 0.87 -1.18 -7.85
C ASP A 76 0.00 -0.11 -8.53
N ILE A 77 -0.57 0.82 -7.75
CA ILE A 77 -1.47 1.87 -8.25
C ILE A 77 -0.70 3.17 -8.58
N PHE A 78 0.31 3.52 -7.79
CA PHE A 78 0.99 4.82 -7.89
C PHE A 78 2.45 4.66 -8.32
N ASP A 79 2.87 5.48 -9.28
CA ASP A 79 4.25 5.53 -9.75
C ASP A 79 4.96 6.75 -9.13
N PHE A 80 5.26 6.63 -7.84
CA PHE A 80 5.84 7.74 -7.07
C PHE A 80 6.98 7.30 -6.15
N TRP A 81 8.16 7.86 -6.41
CA TRP A 81 9.40 7.54 -5.69
C TRP A 81 9.30 7.71 -4.16
N ALA A 82 8.49 8.66 -3.67
CA ALA A 82 8.37 8.89 -2.24
C ALA A 82 7.70 7.71 -1.52
N ILE A 83 6.78 6.99 -2.18
CA ILE A 83 6.09 5.82 -1.61
C ILE A 83 7.12 4.76 -1.24
N ASP A 84 8.05 4.45 -2.14
CA ASP A 84 9.08 3.45 -1.91
C ASP A 84 9.96 3.81 -0.69
N ILE A 85 10.37 5.07 -0.57
CA ILE A 85 11.18 5.53 0.57
C ILE A 85 10.41 5.43 1.89
N PHE A 86 9.17 5.93 1.93
CA PHE A 86 8.37 5.89 3.15
C PHE A 86 8.01 4.45 3.55
N SER A 87 7.76 3.55 2.59
CA SER A 87 7.55 2.13 2.86
C SER A 87 8.79 1.46 3.45
N ILE A 88 10.00 1.76 2.95
CA ILE A 88 11.24 1.23 3.52
C ILE A 88 11.44 1.74 4.95
N LEU A 89 11.29 3.05 5.16
CA LEU A 89 11.41 3.66 6.49
C LEU A 89 10.40 3.07 7.48
N ALA A 90 9.14 2.94 7.06
CA ALA A 90 8.11 2.32 7.87
C ALA A 90 8.44 0.85 8.17
N SER A 91 8.95 0.08 7.22
CA SER A 91 9.34 -1.31 7.43
C SER A 91 10.44 -1.44 8.48
N VAL A 92 11.50 -0.63 8.41
CA VAL A 92 12.59 -0.65 9.39
C VAL A 92 12.06 -0.28 10.79
N LEU A 93 11.24 0.77 10.90
CA LEU A 93 10.71 1.19 12.20
C LEU A 93 9.70 0.19 12.79
N PHE A 94 8.75 -0.31 12.00
CA PHE A 94 7.70 -1.21 12.48
C PHE A 94 8.20 -2.65 12.68
N VAL A 95 8.87 -3.21 11.68
CA VAL A 95 9.31 -4.62 11.70
C VAL A 95 10.55 -4.78 12.58
N THR A 96 11.55 -3.91 12.43
CA THR A 96 12.83 -4.11 13.14
C THR A 96 12.83 -3.56 14.55
N ILE A 97 12.11 -2.47 14.85
CA ILE A 97 12.14 -1.87 16.19
C ILE A 97 10.91 -2.29 16.99
N LEU A 98 9.70 -2.01 16.51
CA LEU A 98 8.49 -2.23 17.29
C LEU A 98 8.17 -3.72 17.49
N GLN A 99 8.26 -4.56 16.46
CA GLN A 99 8.00 -6.00 16.63
C GLN A 99 9.06 -6.64 17.55
N ASN A 100 10.35 -6.32 17.36
CA ASN A 100 11.42 -6.86 18.20
C ASN A 100 11.32 -6.40 19.67
N MET A 101 10.91 -5.14 19.90
CA MET A 101 10.69 -4.62 21.26
C MET A 101 9.44 -5.24 21.91
N PHE A 102 8.38 -5.50 21.13
CA PHE A 102 7.16 -6.13 21.64
C PHE A 102 7.40 -7.59 22.07
N ILE A 103 8.16 -8.36 21.29
CA ILE A 103 8.57 -9.73 21.65
C ILE A 103 9.42 -9.71 22.91
N ALA A 104 10.40 -8.80 23.01
CA ALA A 104 11.23 -8.67 24.20
C ALA A 104 10.41 -8.32 25.45
N PHE A 105 9.40 -7.46 25.30
CA PHE A 105 8.49 -7.10 26.38
C PHE A 105 7.62 -8.28 26.85
N MET A 106 7.03 -9.04 25.92
CA MET A 106 6.22 -10.22 26.27
C MET A 106 7.08 -11.32 26.91
N GLY A 107 8.24 -11.63 26.33
CA GLY A 107 9.17 -12.62 26.91
C GLY A 107 9.73 -12.20 28.27
N SER A 108 9.84 -10.90 28.55
CA SER A 108 10.23 -10.41 29.87
C SER A 108 9.16 -10.63 30.94
N LYS A 109 7.88 -10.45 30.59
CA LYS A 109 6.75 -10.70 31.50
C LYS A 109 6.61 -12.17 31.86
N GLU A 110 6.70 -13.07 30.88
CA GLU A 110 6.58 -14.52 31.10
C GLU A 110 7.66 -15.05 32.06
N ARG A 111 8.91 -14.61 31.90
CA ARG A 111 10.01 -14.96 32.80
C ARG A 111 9.72 -14.52 34.24
N LYS A 112 9.24 -13.29 34.46
CA LYS A 112 8.89 -12.80 35.81
C LYS A 112 7.77 -13.60 36.49
N THR A 113 6.75 -14.04 35.74
CA THR A 113 5.66 -14.84 36.31
C THR A 113 6.07 -16.27 36.67
N SER A 114 7.10 -16.83 36.04
CA SER A 114 7.66 -18.14 36.41
C SER A 114 8.46 -18.09 37.72
N PHE A 115 9.19 -17.00 37.99
CA PHE A 115 9.96 -16.83 39.23
C PHE A 115 9.12 -16.57 40.49
N ILE A 116 7.83 -16.26 40.34
CA ILE A 116 6.89 -16.01 41.46
C ILE A 116 6.11 -17.30 41.81
N LYS A 117 6.24 -18.37 41.02
CA LYS A 117 5.56 -19.66 41.20
C LYS A 117 6.46 -20.78 41.76
N ILE A 118 7.64 -20.46 42.27
CA ILE A 118 8.58 -21.42 42.91
C ILE A 118 8.71 -21.07 44.39
#